data_AF-A0A6C0TXN2-F1
#
_entry.id   AF-A0A6C0TXN2-F1
#
_cell.length_a   1.000
_cell.length_b   1.000
_cell.length_c   1.000
_cell.angle_alpha   90.00
_cell.angle_beta   90.00
_cell.angle_gamma   90.00
#
_symmetry.space_group_name_H-M   'P 1'
#
loop_
_entity.id
_entity.type
_entity.pdbx_description
1 polymer ?
#
loop_
_entity_poly.entity_id
_entity_poly.type
_entity_poly.pdbx_seq_one_letter_code
_entity_poly.pdbx_strand_id
1 'polypeptide(L)'
;MSYIGHNAVRKEVMGMASRAPEEDELQRMQEIVKAAMEEGALGLSSGLMYLPGSYASTEEVIALAKVTAPYGGRYDSHVRDPANNLLDSLQECLDIAHAAGWMPIQDMSRQWPPRTLARAPKSSA
;
A
#
# COMPACT_ATOMS: atom_id res chain seq x y z
N MET A 1 7.80 10.29 13.21
CA MET A 1 6.43 10.04 12.75
C MET A 1 6.50 9.11 11.55
N SER A 2 5.88 7.94 11.63
CA SER A 2 5.95 6.88 10.62
C SER A 2 4.55 6.37 10.29
N TYR A 3 4.41 5.67 9.17
CA TYR A 3 3.21 4.92 8.79
C TYR A 3 3.25 3.51 9.40
N ILE A 4 2.09 2.90 9.64
CA ILE A 4 1.99 1.46 9.86
C ILE A 4 1.97 0.75 8.50
N GLY A 5 2.86 -0.23 8.30
CA GLY A 5 3.03 -0.90 7.02
C GLY A 5 2.13 -2.11 6.85
N HIS A 6 1.23 -2.09 5.87
CA HIS A 6 0.34 -3.21 5.50
C HIS A 6 1.08 -4.55 5.40
N ASN A 7 2.19 -4.60 4.66
CA ASN A 7 2.94 -5.85 4.46
C ASN A 7 3.51 -6.41 5.77
N ALA A 8 3.86 -5.54 6.72
CA ALA A 8 4.33 -5.95 8.04
C ALA A 8 3.18 -6.49 8.89
N VAL A 9 2.03 -5.80 8.91
CA VAL A 9 0.80 -6.25 9.59
C VAL A 9 0.35 -7.61 9.06
N ARG A 10 0.29 -7.75 7.74
CA ARG A 10 -0.07 -9.01 7.08
C ARG A 10 0.90 -10.13 7.40
N LYS A 11 2.22 -9.86 7.42
CA LYS A 11 3.24 -10.84 7.79
C LYS A 11 3.14 -11.27 9.25
N GLU A 12 2.82 -10.34 10.15
CA GLU A 12 2.67 -10.62 11.58
C GLU A 12 1.51 -11.59 11.85
N VAL A 13 0.38 -11.40 11.17
CA VAL A 13 -0.82 -12.22 11.40
C VAL A 13 -0.81 -13.51 10.57
N MET A 14 -0.39 -13.43 9.31
CA MET A 14 -0.56 -14.50 8.31
C MET A 14 0.75 -15.05 7.73
N GLY A 15 1.90 -14.49 8.10
CA GLY A 15 3.18 -14.84 7.50
C GLY A 15 3.24 -14.55 5.99
N MET A 16 3.55 -15.57 5.19
CA MET A 16 3.64 -15.47 3.73
C MET A 16 2.44 -16.11 3.02
N ALA A 17 1.29 -16.19 3.69
CA ALA A 17 0.10 -16.83 3.14
C ALA A 17 -0.37 -16.14 1.83
N SER A 18 -0.45 -16.95 0.77
CA SER A 18 -0.94 -16.57 -0.56
C SER A 18 -2.45 -16.81 -0.70
N ARG A 19 -3.24 -16.25 0.24
CA ARG A 19 -4.71 -16.33 0.28
C ARG A 19 -5.29 -15.09 0.97
N ALA A 20 -6.59 -14.83 0.82
CA ALA A 20 -7.26 -13.81 1.62
C ALA A 20 -7.18 -14.14 3.13
N PRO A 21 -7.20 -13.13 4.03
CA PRO A 21 -7.33 -13.35 5.45
C PRO A 21 -8.67 -14.00 5.76
N GLU A 22 -8.67 -14.91 6.72
CA GLU A 22 -9.89 -15.32 7.41
C GLU A 22 -10.43 -14.15 8.25
N GLU A 23 -11.67 -14.22 8.70
CA GLU A 23 -12.33 -13.12 9.42
C GLU A 23 -11.58 -12.72 10.70
N ASP A 24 -11.10 -13.70 11.47
CA ASP A 24 -10.31 -13.48 12.69
C ASP A 24 -8.92 -12.90 12.40
N GLU A 25 -8.29 -13.33 11.32
CA GLU A 25 -7.01 -12.76 10.86
C GLU A 25 -7.18 -11.29 10.44
N LEU A 26 -8.22 -10.98 9.67
CA LEU A 26 -8.49 -9.60 9.26
C LEU A 26 -8.77 -8.71 10.48
N GLN A 27 -9.55 -9.21 11.45
CA GLN A 27 -9.83 -8.48 12.69
C GLN A 27 -8.55 -8.20 13.48
N ARG A 28 -7.65 -9.18 13.62
CA ARG A 28 -6.34 -8.98 14.26
C ARG A 28 -5.46 -7.98 13.52
N MET A 29 -5.48 -8.00 12.18
CA MET A 29 -4.78 -7.00 11.37
C MET A 29 -5.32 -5.59 11.62
N GLN A 30 -6.63 -5.43 11.73
CA GLN A 30 -7.28 -4.15 12.06
C GLN A 30 -6.91 -3.67 13.47
N GLU A 31 -6.84 -4.57 14.46
CA GLU A 31 -6.42 -4.24 15.83
C GLU A 31 -4.98 -3.71 15.87
N ILE A 32 -4.06 -4.33 15.13
CA ILE A 32 -2.67 -3.84 15.02
C ILE A 32 -2.62 -2.44 14.40
N VAL A 33 -3.37 -2.22 13.32
CA VAL A 33 -3.46 -0.89 12.68
C VAL A 33 -4.03 0.14 13.64
N LYS A 34 -5.10 -0.21 14.38
CA LYS A 34 -5.73 0.65 15.36
C LYS A 34 -4.74 1.04 16.48
N ALA A 35 -4.05 0.07 17.06
CA ALA A 35 -3.04 0.30 18.09
C ALA A 35 -1.94 1.25 17.58
N ALA A 36 -1.46 1.04 16.35
CA ALA A 36 -0.46 1.93 15.75
C ALA A 36 -0.98 3.37 15.57
N MET A 37 -2.26 3.56 15.22
CA MET A 37 -2.87 4.89 15.15
C MET A 37 -2.99 5.54 16.53
N GLU A 38 -3.32 4.78 17.58
CA GLU A 38 -3.35 5.24 18.97
C GLU A 38 -1.95 5.62 19.49
N GLU A 39 -0.91 4.98 18.98
CA GLU A 39 0.51 5.30 19.25
C GLU A 39 1.05 6.49 18.42
N GLY A 40 0.23 7.06 17.53
CA GLY A 40 0.58 8.26 16.75
C GLY A 40 1.13 7.99 15.35
N ALA A 41 0.81 6.84 14.75
CA ALA A 41 1.07 6.61 13.33
C ALA A 41 0.36 7.65 12.45
N LEU A 42 0.99 8.03 11.34
CA LEU A 42 0.43 9.00 10.39
C LEU A 42 -0.70 8.44 9.52
N GLY A 43 -0.86 7.12 9.50
CA GLY A 43 -1.76 6.40 8.59
C GLY A 43 -1.20 5.04 8.18
N LEU A 44 -1.79 4.46 7.14
CA LEU A 44 -1.41 3.16 6.56
C LEU A 44 -0.52 3.36 5.34
N SER A 45 0.56 2.59 5.23
CA SER A 45 1.32 2.46 3.98
C SER A 45 1.22 1.04 3.40
N SER A 46 1.27 0.91 2.08
CA SER A 46 1.26 -0.39 1.40
C SER A 46 2.38 -0.55 0.37
N GLY A 47 2.77 -1.80 0.11
CA GLY A 47 3.70 -2.15 -0.95
C GLY A 47 3.16 -3.33 -1.74
N LEU A 48 2.18 -3.07 -2.61
CA LEU A 48 1.40 -4.11 -3.31
C LEU A 48 2.20 -4.80 -4.42
N MET A 49 3.32 -4.22 -4.84
CA MET A 49 4.30 -4.91 -5.69
C MET A 49 5.00 -6.06 -4.95
N TYR A 50 5.10 -6.01 -3.61
CA TYR A 50 5.98 -6.89 -2.84
C TYR A 50 5.22 -7.89 -1.97
N LEU A 51 5.84 -9.04 -1.69
CA LEU A 51 5.30 -10.02 -0.74
C LEU A 51 5.32 -9.50 0.71
N PRO A 52 4.37 -9.93 1.56
CA PRO A 52 3.15 -10.68 1.21
C PRO A 52 2.01 -9.81 0.66
N GLY A 53 2.23 -8.50 0.52
CA GLY A 53 1.21 -7.54 0.10
C GLY A 53 0.67 -7.73 -1.31
N SER A 54 1.45 -8.33 -2.22
CA SER A 54 0.97 -8.62 -3.58
C SER A 54 -0.17 -9.64 -3.63
N TYR A 55 -0.38 -10.41 -2.57
CA TYR A 55 -1.51 -11.34 -2.45
C TYR A 55 -2.79 -10.67 -1.91
N ALA A 56 -2.68 -9.47 -1.35
CA ALA A 56 -3.82 -8.77 -0.77
C ALA A 56 -4.76 -8.27 -1.86
N SER A 57 -6.05 -8.43 -1.60
CA SER A 57 -7.13 -7.83 -2.39
C SER A 57 -7.24 -6.33 -2.08
N THR A 58 -7.89 -5.58 -2.98
CA THR A 58 -8.18 -4.17 -2.72
C THR A 58 -9.11 -4.01 -1.51
N GLU A 59 -10.05 -4.93 -1.32
CA GLU A 59 -11.00 -4.96 -0.21
C GLU A 59 -10.32 -5.13 1.14
N GLU A 60 -9.28 -5.97 1.22
CA GLU A 60 -8.45 -6.11 2.41
C GLU A 60 -7.76 -4.79 2.77
N VAL A 61 -7.17 -4.12 1.79
CA VAL A 61 -6.49 -2.83 2.03
C VAL A 61 -7.50 -1.74 2.42
N ILE A 62 -8.69 -1.72 1.80
CA ILE A 62 -9.81 -0.85 2.20
C ILE A 62 -10.18 -1.09 3.65
N ALA A 63 -10.32 -2.35 4.08
CA ALA A 63 -10.72 -2.70 5.43
C ALA A 63 -9.73 -2.18 6.49
N LEU A 64 -8.45 -2.13 6.17
CA LEU A 64 -7.41 -1.57 7.04
C LEU A 64 -7.31 -0.05 6.94
N ALA A 65 -7.43 0.52 5.74
CA ALA A 65 -7.41 1.97 5.55
C ALA A 65 -8.59 2.65 6.29
N LYS A 66 -9.77 2.01 6.32
CA LYS A 66 -10.91 2.47 7.11
C LYS A 66 -10.61 2.60 8.61
N VAL A 67 -9.69 1.80 9.16
CA VAL A 67 -9.30 1.87 10.57
C VAL A 67 -8.55 3.17 10.87
N THR A 68 -7.83 3.74 9.90
CA THR A 68 -7.04 4.96 10.10
C THR A 68 -7.87 6.24 9.97
N ALA A 69 -9.03 6.17 9.31
CA ALA A 69 -9.87 7.33 8.99
C ALA A 69 -10.36 8.11 10.23
N PRO A 70 -10.85 7.49 11.33
CA PRO A 70 -11.25 8.21 12.54
C PRO A 70 -10.12 9.02 13.21
N TYR A 71 -8.87 8.67 12.92
CA TYR A 71 -7.67 9.32 13.44
C TYR A 71 -7.10 10.37 12.47
N GLY A 72 -7.76 10.60 11.32
CA GLY A 72 -7.26 11.48 10.25
C GLY A 72 -6.00 10.96 9.55
N GLY A 73 -5.73 9.65 9.64
CA GLY A 73 -4.49 9.05 9.18
C GLY A 73 -4.51 8.69 7.71
N ARG A 74 -3.44 9.03 6.97
CA ARG A 74 -3.24 9.01 5.51
C ARG A 74 -3.06 7.61 4.88
N TYR A 75 -3.13 7.53 3.54
CA TYR A 75 -2.79 6.34 2.78
C TYR A 75 -1.66 6.65 1.79
N ASP A 76 -0.58 5.87 1.88
CA ASP A 76 0.59 5.92 1.00
C ASP A 76 0.79 4.53 0.37
N SER A 77 1.10 4.47 -0.92
CA SER A 77 1.26 3.19 -1.61
C SER A 77 2.47 3.19 -2.54
N HIS A 78 3.26 2.12 -2.41
CA HIS A 78 3.99 1.60 -3.55
C HIS A 78 3.05 0.67 -4.33
N VAL A 79 2.51 1.22 -5.42
CA VAL A 79 1.42 0.64 -6.18
C VAL A 79 1.78 -0.73 -6.78
N ARG A 80 0.76 -1.50 -7.18
CA ARG A 80 0.89 -2.92 -7.53
C ARG A 80 1.76 -3.19 -8.75
N ASP A 81 1.52 -2.47 -9.86
CA ASP A 81 2.29 -2.63 -11.10
C ASP A 81 2.55 -1.26 -11.76
N PRO A 82 3.48 -0.46 -11.21
CA PRO A 82 3.85 0.85 -11.75
C PRO A 82 4.54 0.79 -13.12
N ALA A 83 5.03 -0.37 -13.55
CA ALA A 83 5.79 -0.51 -14.78
C ALA A 83 4.89 -0.83 -15.98
N ASN A 84 3.92 -1.73 -15.81
CA ASN A 84 3.08 -2.21 -16.92
C ASN A 84 1.62 -1.83 -16.78
N ASN A 85 1.13 -1.53 -15.56
CA ASN A 85 -0.27 -1.23 -15.33
C ASN A 85 -0.50 -0.07 -14.34
N LEU A 86 0.17 1.05 -14.60
CA LEU A 86 0.17 2.21 -13.70
C LEU A 86 -1.23 2.81 -13.49
N LEU A 87 -2.04 2.96 -14.54
CA LEU A 87 -3.35 3.60 -14.43
C LEU A 87 -4.31 2.79 -13.56
N ASP A 88 -4.39 1.48 -13.76
CA ASP A 88 -5.21 0.60 -12.91
C ASP A 88 -4.67 0.58 -11.48
N SER A 89 -3.36 0.59 -11.31
CA SER A 89 -2.73 0.62 -9.98
C SER A 89 -3.00 1.94 -9.23
N LEU A 90 -3.07 3.07 -9.94
CA LEU A 90 -3.48 4.36 -9.38
C LEU A 90 -4.98 4.41 -9.10
N GLN A 91 -5.80 3.79 -9.97
CA GLN A 91 -7.23 3.65 -9.74
C GLN A 91 -7.50 2.83 -8.46
N GLU A 92 -6.77 1.74 -8.23
CA GLU A 92 -6.82 0.97 -6.98
C GLU A 92 -6.57 1.87 -5.75
N CYS A 93 -5.58 2.77 -5.83
CA CYS A 93 -5.30 3.71 -4.73
C CYS A 93 -6.44 4.72 -4.51
N LEU A 94 -7.05 5.21 -5.59
CA LEU A 94 -8.21 6.11 -5.52
C LEU A 94 -9.43 5.42 -4.92
N ASP A 95 -9.68 4.17 -5.31
CA ASP A 95 -10.79 3.38 -4.78
C ASP A 95 -10.61 3.11 -3.28
N ILE A 96 -9.38 2.80 -2.85
CA ILE A 96 -9.03 2.66 -1.43
C ILE A 96 -9.29 3.96 -0.67
N ALA A 97 -8.79 5.08 -1.17
CA ALA A 97 -8.93 6.39 -0.53
C ALA A 97 -10.41 6.84 -0.44
N HIS A 98 -11.18 6.63 -1.50
CA HIS A 98 -12.62 6.94 -1.51
C HIS A 98 -13.40 6.07 -0.53
N ALA A 99 -13.14 4.76 -0.52
CA ALA A 99 -13.84 3.83 0.36
C ALA A 99 -13.51 4.06 1.85
N ALA A 100 -12.29 4.50 2.16
CA ALA A 100 -11.87 4.88 3.51
C ALA A 100 -12.51 6.20 4.00
N GLY A 101 -13.10 6.97 3.10
CA GLY A 101 -13.80 8.19 3.44
C GLY A 101 -12.86 9.28 3.95
N TRP A 102 -11.75 9.54 3.24
CA TRP A 102 -10.92 10.78 3.11
C TRP A 102 -9.46 10.42 2.70
N MET A 103 -8.77 11.24 1.85
CA MET A 103 -7.33 11.70 1.93
C MET A 103 -6.59 11.99 0.61
N PRO A 104 -5.56 12.87 0.64
CA PRO A 104 -4.56 13.00 -0.43
C PRO A 104 -3.69 11.75 -0.54
N ILE A 105 -3.64 11.18 -1.75
CA ILE A 105 -2.74 10.07 -2.11
C ILE A 105 -1.33 10.62 -2.29
N GLN A 106 -0.36 10.00 -1.65
CA GLN A 106 1.05 10.17 -1.96
C GLN A 106 1.54 8.89 -2.63
N ASP A 107 1.88 8.96 -3.91
CA ASP A 107 2.46 7.85 -4.66
C ASP A 107 3.99 7.98 -4.65
N MET A 108 4.66 7.05 -3.95
CA MET A 108 6.11 7.01 -3.84
C MET A 108 6.80 6.49 -5.12
N SER A 109 6.08 5.82 -6.04
CA SER A 109 6.65 5.32 -7.30
C SER A 109 7.17 6.45 -8.20
N ARG A 110 6.64 7.66 -8.03
CA ARG A 110 7.07 8.89 -8.71
C ARG A 110 8.50 9.34 -8.37
N GLN A 111 9.11 8.80 -7.32
CA GLN A 111 10.51 9.09 -6.94
C GLN A 111 11.52 8.18 -7.66
N TRP A 112 11.08 7.19 -8.44
CA TRP A 112 11.99 6.37 -9.24
C TRP A 112 12.32 7.08 -10.57
N PRO A 113 13.61 7.28 -10.92
CA PRO A 113 13.95 7.92 -12.18
C PRO A 113 13.47 7.06 -13.36
N PRO A 114 12.85 7.64 -14.41
CA PRO A 114 12.46 6.90 -15.59
C PRO A 114 13.69 6.23 -16.21
N ARG A 115 13.60 4.92 -16.50
CA ARG A 115 14.70 4.15 -17.11
C ARG A 115 14.94 4.45 -18.61
N THR A 116 14.35 5.52 -19.15
CA THR A 116 14.47 5.88 -20.57
C THR A 116 15.16 7.23 -20.73
N LEU A 117 16.49 7.18 -20.91
CA LEU A 117 17.30 7.96 -21.86
C LEU A 117 18.80 7.73 -21.59
N ALA A 118 19.27 6.49 -21.78
CA ALA A 118 20.69 6.22 -21.98
C ALA A 118 20.87 5.54 -23.34
N ARG A 119 20.60 6.28 -24.42
CA ARG A 119 21.20 5.97 -25.72
C ARG A 119 22.55 6.69 -25.75
N ALA A 120 23.60 5.99 -25.37
CA ALA A 120 24.96 6.43 -25.69
C ALA A 120 25.10 6.47 -27.22
N PRO A 121 25.64 7.56 -27.82
CA PRO A 121 25.89 7.58 -29.25
C PRO A 121 26.96 6.52 -29.59
N LYS A 122 26.69 5.71 -30.63
CA LYS A 122 27.68 4.81 -31.21
C LYS A 122 28.79 5.67 -31.80
N SER A 123 30.03 5.51 -31.33
CA SER A 123 31.20 6.02 -32.05
C SER A 123 31.40 5.15 -33.30
N SER A 124 31.19 5.72 -34.48
CA SER A 124 31.78 5.21 -35.72
C SER A 124 33.19 5.78 -35.87
N ALA A 125 34.12 4.90 -36.24
CA ALA A 125 35.45 5.24 -36.75
C ALA A 125 35.35 6.05 -38.06
#